data_AF-A0A379LRW2-F1
#
_entry.id   AF-A0A379LRW2-F1
#
_cell.length_a   1.000
_cell.length_b   1.000
_cell.length_c   1.000
_cell.angle_alpha   90.00
_cell.angle_beta   90.00
_cell.angle_gamma   90.00
#
_symmetry.space_group_name_H-M   'P 1'
#
loop_
_entity.id
_entity.type
_entity.pdbx_description
1 polymer ?
#
loop_
_entity_poly.entity_id
_entity_poly.type
_entity_poly.pdbx_seq_one_letter_code
_entity_poly.pdbx_strand_id
1 'polypeptide(L)'
;MPELRLDPRVQHAWSFPSECLLYPSLFIASLLAELRTSGGQLVCNNEVTTLTESAQDVHLTLASGDEWRGDQLVLATGRWGTGTDKSVRA
;
A
#
# COMPACT_ATOMS: atom_id res chain seq x y z
N MET A 1 17.35 -28.71 3.07
CA MET A 1 17.03 -28.45 4.48
C MET A 1 17.63 -29.59 5.32
N PRO A 2 18.95 -29.58 5.61
CA PRO A 2 19.60 -30.81 6.07
C PRO A 2 19.40 -31.14 7.56
N GLU A 3 18.78 -30.26 8.35
CA GLU A 3 18.83 -30.41 9.82
C GLU A 3 17.49 -30.28 10.57
N LEU A 4 16.36 -30.09 9.86
CA LEU A 4 15.06 -30.04 10.54
C LEU A 4 14.69 -31.45 11.06
N ARG A 5 14.80 -31.66 12.38
CA ARG A 5 14.28 -32.87 13.04
C ARG A 5 12.86 -32.61 13.50
N LEU A 6 11.90 -33.29 12.88
CA LEU A 6 10.50 -33.22 13.29
C LEU A 6 10.31 -33.99 14.60
N ASP A 7 9.52 -33.44 15.52
CA ASP A 7 9.06 -34.16 16.70
C ASP A 7 8.25 -35.40 16.26
N PRO A 8 8.40 -36.58 16.91
CA PRO A 8 7.69 -37.79 16.53
C PRO A 8 6.16 -37.68 16.50
N ARG A 9 5.58 -36.66 17.16
CA ARG A 9 4.14 -36.39 17.17
C ARG A 9 3.66 -35.63 15.92
N VAL A 10 4.56 -35.08 15.11
CA VAL A 10 4.21 -34.38 13.86
C VAL A 10 3.88 -35.41 12.79
N GLN A 11 2.63 -35.44 12.33
CA GLN A 11 2.17 -36.40 11.32
C GLN A 11 2.48 -35.96 9.89
N HIS A 12 2.52 -34.64 9.64
CA HIS A 12 2.75 -34.06 8.32
C HIS A 12 3.57 -32.78 8.40
N ALA A 13 4.41 -32.54 7.39
CA ALA A 13 5.15 -31.31 7.19
C ALA A 13 5.10 -30.91 5.72
N TRP A 14 4.86 -29.63 5.46
CA TRP A 14 4.96 -29.03 4.13
C TRP A 14 6.14 -28.05 4.09
N SER A 15 6.85 -28.03 2.98
CA SER A 15 8.01 -27.18 2.77
C SER A 15 7.82 -26.37 1.49
N PHE A 16 8.01 -25.07 1.59
CA PHE A 16 7.90 -24.11 0.50
C PHE A 16 9.27 -23.47 0.26
N PRO A 17 10.20 -24.16 -0.44
CA PRO A 17 11.60 -23.75 -0.50
C PRO A 17 11.86 -22.47 -1.30
N SER A 18 10.89 -22.02 -2.09
CA SER A 18 10.93 -20.75 -2.81
C SER A 18 10.38 -19.56 -2.00
N GLU A 19 9.80 -19.82 -0.82
CA GLU A 19 9.39 -18.75 0.08
C GLU A 19 10.60 -18.17 0.81
N CYS A 20 10.49 -16.91 1.23
CA CYS A 20 11.52 -16.24 2.00
C CYS A 20 10.91 -15.33 3.06
N LEU A 21 11.71 -15.00 4.06
CA LEU A 21 11.37 -13.95 5.00
C LEU A 21 11.69 -12.60 4.34
N LEU A 22 10.67 -11.75 4.20
CA LEU A 22 10.86 -10.36 3.80
C LEU A 22 11.03 -9.49 5.03
N TYR A 23 11.93 -8.52 4.97
CA TYR A 23 12.00 -7.42 5.93
C TYR A 23 11.17 -6.24 5.40
N PRO A 24 9.92 -6.05 5.85
CA PRO A 24 8.99 -5.14 5.15
C PRO A 24 9.50 -3.71 5.15
N SER A 25 10.10 -3.25 6.24
CA SER A 25 10.66 -1.90 6.33
C SER A 25 11.78 -1.64 5.32
N LEU A 26 12.66 -2.63 5.08
CA LEU A 26 13.75 -2.48 4.10
C LEU A 26 13.19 -2.49 2.67
N PHE A 27 12.22 -3.35 2.40
CA PHE A 27 11.58 -3.43 1.09
C PHE A 27 10.78 -2.17 0.74
N ILE A 28 9.99 -1.65 1.67
CA ILE A 28 9.28 -0.37 1.44
C ILE A 28 10.28 0.78 1.27
N ALA A 29 11.37 0.81 2.04
CA ALA A 29 12.40 1.83 1.89
C ALA A 29 13.04 1.80 0.49
N SER A 30 13.31 0.62 -0.09
CA SER A 30 13.84 0.53 -1.45
C SER A 30 12.84 1.02 -2.49
N LEU A 31 11.56 0.65 -2.37
CA LEU A 31 10.51 1.13 -3.28
C LEU A 31 10.33 2.66 -3.22
N LEU A 32 10.39 3.26 -2.02
CA LEU A 32 10.33 4.71 -1.87
C LEU A 32 11.55 5.43 -2.47
N ALA A 33 12.73 4.80 -2.42
CA ALA A 33 13.91 5.32 -3.09
C ALA A 33 13.77 5.29 -4.62
N GLU A 34 13.23 4.19 -5.17
CA GLU A 34 12.91 4.06 -6.59
C GLU A 34 11.86 5.11 -7.03
N LEU A 35 10.77 5.28 -6.27
CA LEU A 35 9.75 6.28 -6.52
C LEU A 35 10.35 7.70 -6.62
N ARG A 36 11.24 8.06 -5.70
CA ARG A 36 11.89 9.38 -5.73
C ARG A 36 12.82 9.52 -6.94
N THR A 37 13.53 8.46 -7.28
CA THR A 37 14.46 8.45 -8.42
C THR A 37 13.73 8.60 -9.76
N SER A 38 12.50 8.10 -9.86
CA SER A 38 11.64 8.28 -11.04
C SER A 38 10.88 9.62 -11.04
N GLY A 39 11.12 10.50 -10.06
CA GLY A 39 10.46 11.81 -9.95
C GLY A 39 9.10 11.78 -9.25
N GLY A 40 8.70 10.64 -8.70
CA GLY A 40 7.51 10.51 -7.87
C GLY A 40 7.63 11.29 -6.56
N GLN A 41 6.50 11.79 -6.09
CA GLN A 41 6.41 12.57 -4.86
C GLN A 41 5.78 11.73 -3.75
N LEU A 42 6.30 11.90 -2.54
CA LEU A 42 5.74 11.31 -1.33
C LEU A 42 5.31 12.43 -0.39
N VAL A 43 3.99 12.57 -0.20
CA VAL A 43 3.41 13.47 0.80
C VAL A 43 3.08 12.65 2.04
N CYS A 44 3.80 12.90 3.12
CA CYS A 44 3.62 12.22 4.40
C CYS A 44 2.84 13.09 5.39
N ASN A 45 2.30 12.46 6.44
CA ASN A 45 1.62 13.13 7.55
C ASN A 45 0.45 14.02 7.10
N ASN A 46 -0.21 13.65 6.00
CA ASN A 46 -1.28 14.42 5.41
C ASN A 46 -2.36 13.46 4.91
N GLU A 47 -3.42 13.32 5.71
CA GLU A 47 -4.52 12.43 5.40
C GLU A 47 -5.35 12.99 4.24
N VAL A 48 -5.84 12.14 3.35
CA VAL A 48 -6.86 12.52 2.35
C VAL A 48 -8.20 12.59 3.07
N THR A 49 -8.80 13.77 3.14
CA THR A 49 -10.05 14.01 3.89
C THR A 49 -11.27 14.01 2.99
N THR A 50 -11.10 14.36 1.70
CA THR A 50 -12.16 14.29 0.70
C THR A 50 -11.63 13.71 -0.60
N LEU A 51 -12.54 13.10 -1.36
CA LEU A 51 -12.25 12.53 -2.65
C LEU A 51 -13.45 12.72 -3.57
N THR A 52 -13.24 13.37 -4.70
CA THR A 52 -14.26 13.51 -5.74
C THR A 52 -13.68 13.08 -7.07
N GLU A 53 -14.37 12.16 -7.73
CA GLU A 53 -14.02 11.65 -9.04
C GLU A 53 -15.09 12.09 -10.04
N SER A 54 -14.63 12.58 -11.19
CA SER A 54 -15.45 12.84 -12.35
C SER A 54 -15.05 11.88 -13.49
N ALA A 55 -15.71 11.99 -14.64
CA ALA A 55 -15.32 11.19 -15.80
C ALA A 55 -13.96 11.63 -16.41
N GLN A 56 -13.40 12.77 -15.97
CA GLN A 56 -12.21 13.37 -16.56
C GLN A 56 -11.07 13.55 -15.57
N ASP A 57 -11.36 13.66 -14.27
CA ASP A 57 -10.38 13.99 -13.25
C ASP A 57 -10.75 13.47 -11.86
N VAL A 58 -9.74 13.50 -10.99
CA VAL A 58 -9.84 13.20 -9.56
C VAL A 58 -9.34 14.41 -8.80
N HIS A 59 -10.12 14.84 -7.81
CA HIS A 59 -9.80 15.93 -6.90
C HIS A 59 -9.76 15.40 -5.47
N LEU A 60 -8.68 15.74 -4.76
CA LEU A 60 -8.47 15.36 -3.37
C LEU A 60 -8.28 16.62 -2.52
N THR A 61 -8.86 16.62 -1.32
CA THR A 61 -8.45 17.56 -0.27
C THR A 61 -7.64 16.80 0.78
N LEU A 62 -6.55 17.42 1.22
CA LEU A 62 -5.68 16.89 2.26
C LEU A 62 -5.99 17.55 3.61
N ALA A 63 -5.64 16.90 4.73
CA ALA A 63 -5.88 17.41 6.08
C ALA A 63 -5.19 18.77 6.34
N SER A 64 -4.09 19.04 5.65
CA SER A 64 -3.43 20.35 5.62
C SER A 64 -4.28 21.49 5.04
N GLY A 65 -5.34 21.17 4.29
CA GLY A 65 -6.10 22.10 3.47
C GLY A 65 -5.64 22.17 2.01
N ASP A 66 -4.50 21.57 1.67
CA ASP A 66 -4.01 21.50 0.29
C ASP A 66 -4.95 20.67 -0.61
N GLU A 67 -5.02 21.05 -1.88
CA GLU A 67 -5.75 20.33 -2.91
C GLU A 67 -4.79 19.66 -3.90
N TRP A 68 -5.18 18.48 -4.39
CA TRP A 68 -4.49 17.77 -5.45
C TRP A 68 -5.44 17.36 -6.56
N ARG A 69 -4.95 17.39 -7.81
CA ARG A 69 -5.69 16.97 -9.01
C ARG A 69 -4.87 16.01 -9.85
N GLY A 70 -5.53 15.03 -10.46
CA GLY A 70 -4.93 14.15 -11.45
C GLY A 70 -5.95 13.37 -12.26
N ASP A 71 -5.47 12.64 -13.27
CA ASP A 71 -6.35 11.96 -14.22
C ASP A 71 -6.87 10.62 -13.68
N GLN A 72 -6.14 9.99 -12.76
CA GLN A 72 -6.37 8.64 -12.27
C GLN A 72 -6.03 8.52 -10.78
N LEU A 73 -6.71 7.58 -10.11
CA LEU A 73 -6.55 7.30 -8.69
C LEU A 73 -6.35 5.80 -8.44
N VAL A 74 -5.43 5.47 -7.54
CA VAL A 74 -5.29 4.12 -6.99
C VAL A 74 -5.48 4.17 -5.48
N LEU A 75 -6.51 3.50 -4.98
CA LEU A 75 -6.75 3.35 -3.55
C LEU A 75 -5.96 2.15 -3.01
N ALA A 76 -4.83 2.44 -2.36
CA ALA A 76 -3.98 1.45 -1.69
C ALA A 76 -3.94 1.68 -0.16
N THR A 77 -5.08 2.07 0.43
CA THR A 77 -5.19 2.52 1.83
C THR A 77 -5.39 1.39 2.85
N GLY A 78 -5.21 0.12 2.46
CA GLY A 78 -5.31 -1.03 3.37
C GLY A 78 -6.67 -1.12 4.07
N ARG A 79 -6.67 -1.27 5.40
CA ARG A 79 -7.91 -1.41 6.20
C ARG A 79 -8.90 -0.23 6.03
N TRP A 80 -8.43 0.93 5.60
CA TRP A 80 -9.26 2.12 5.39
C TRP A 80 -9.91 2.18 4.00
N GLY A 81 -9.70 1.20 3.12
CA GLY A 81 -10.23 1.21 1.75
C GLY A 81 -11.75 1.31 1.63
N THR A 82 -12.50 0.89 2.67
CA THR A 82 -13.97 1.03 2.70
C THR A 82 -14.45 2.40 3.18
N GLY A 83 -13.56 3.23 3.72
CA GLY A 83 -13.87 4.55 4.28
C GLY A 83 -13.73 5.71 3.27
N THR A 84 -12.93 5.51 2.22
CA THR A 84 -12.66 6.51 1.17
C THR A 84 -13.77 6.64 0.13
N ASP A 85 -14.84 5.85 0.23
CA ASP A 85 -15.98 5.79 -0.70
C ASP A 85 -17.15 6.72 -0.28
N LYS A 86 -16.86 7.88 0.31
CA LYS A 86 -17.90 8.78 0.88
C LYS A 86 -17.86 10.22 0.35
N SER A 87 -17.80 10.37 -0.97
CA SER A 87 -18.28 11.61 -1.63
C SER A 87 -18.52 11.45 -3.13
N VAL A 88 -19.11 10.33 -3.56
CA VAL A 88 -19.74 10.23 -4.89
C VAL A 88 -21.22 10.59 -4.73
N ARG A 89 -21.56 11.87 -4.90
CA ARG A 89 -22.91 12.30 -5.23
C ARG A 89 -22.85 12.94 -6.61
N ALA A 90 -23.44 12.24 -7.60
CA ALA A 90 -23.89 12.85 -8.84
C ALA A 90 -25.03 13.85 -8.57
#